data_AF-A0A0H3M9X5-F1
#
_entry.id   AF-A0A0H3M9X5-F1
#
_cell.length_a   1.000
_cell.length_b   1.000
_cell.length_c   1.000
_cell.angle_alpha   90.00
_cell.angle_beta   90.00
_cell.angle_gamma   90.00
#
_symmetry.space_group_name_H-M   'P 1'
#
loop_
_entity.id
_entity.type
_entity.pdbx_description
1 polymer ?
#
loop_
_entity_poly.entity_id
_entity_poly.type
_entity_poly.pdbx_seq_one_letter_code
_entity_poly.pdbx_strand_id
1 'polypeptide(L)'
;MNTDVLAGLMAELPEGMVVTDPAVTDGYRQDRAFDPSAGKPLAIIRPRRARWVVRMLTSLLMFPGRDEADERAMIAEFVVPIVTPASAAARKAGHPGPE
;
A
#
# COMPACT_ATOMS: atom_id res chain seq x y z
N MET A 1 1.80 -24.38 -0.20
CA MET A 1 2.43 -23.29 0.57
C MET A 1 2.23 -21.92 -0.10
N ASN A 2 2.81 -21.62 -1.27
CA ASN A 2 2.61 -20.29 -1.91
C ASN A 2 1.15 -20.01 -2.31
N THR A 3 0.43 -21.03 -2.78
CA THR A 3 -1.00 -20.93 -3.12
C THR A 3 -1.86 -20.63 -1.89
N ASP A 4 -1.52 -21.24 -0.75
CA ASP A 4 -2.25 -21.06 0.52
C ASP A 4 -2.05 -19.64 1.08
N VAL A 5 -0.82 -19.10 0.97
CA VAL A 5 -0.52 -17.72 1.34
C VAL A 5 -1.28 -16.72 0.45
N LEU A 6 -1.33 -16.97 -0.86
CA LEU A 6 -2.06 -16.12 -1.79
C LEU A 6 -3.57 -16.14 -1.54
N ALA A 7 -4.13 -17.32 -1.28
CA ALA A 7 -5.54 -17.48 -0.91
C ALA A 7 -5.85 -16.75 0.41
N GLY A 8 -4.96 -16.84 1.41
CA GLY A 8 -5.09 -16.08 2.66
C GLY A 8 -5.10 -14.57 2.43
N LEU A 9 -4.20 -14.05 1.58
CA LEU A 9 -4.17 -12.63 1.22
C LEU A 9 -5.44 -12.16 0.51
N MET A 10 -5.98 -12.97 -0.41
CA MET A 10 -7.22 -12.66 -1.12
C MET A 10 -8.44 -12.67 -0.19
N ALA A 11 -8.42 -13.47 0.88
CA ALA A 11 -9.48 -13.51 1.87
C ALA A 11 -9.45 -12.31 2.84
N GLU A 12 -8.25 -11.84 3.20
CA GLU A 12 -8.06 -10.73 4.15
C GLU A 12 -8.19 -9.34 3.52
N LEU A 13 -7.94 -9.23 2.21
CA LEU A 13 -7.92 -7.94 1.51
C LEU A 13 -9.19 -7.70 0.70
N PRO A 14 -9.61 -6.44 0.55
CA PRO A 14 -10.75 -6.10 -0.31
C PRO A 14 -10.57 -6.61 -1.74
N GLU A 15 -11.70 -6.99 -2.35
CA GLU A 15 -11.74 -7.45 -3.74
C GLU A 15 -11.02 -6.47 -4.69
N GLY A 16 -10.25 -7.03 -5.63
CA GLY A 16 -9.47 -6.28 -6.61
C GLY A 16 -8.22 -5.59 -6.07
N MET A 17 -7.87 -5.79 -4.78
CA MET A 17 -6.63 -5.25 -4.21
C MET A 17 -5.41 -6.12 -4.52
N VAL A 18 -5.59 -7.44 -4.60
CA VAL A 18 -4.52 -8.38 -4.97
C VAL A 18 -4.57 -8.61 -6.48
N VAL A 19 -3.46 -8.35 -7.16
CA VAL A 19 -3.32 -8.56 -8.62
C VAL A 19 -2.31 -9.67 -8.86
N THR A 20 -2.73 -10.69 -9.60
CA THR A 20 -1.93 -11.90 -9.90
C THR A 20 -1.68 -12.11 -11.39
N ASP A 21 -2.27 -11.26 -12.25
CA ASP A 21 -2.07 -11.33 -13.70
C ASP A 21 -0.59 -11.18 -14.05
N PRO A 22 0.07 -12.20 -14.64
CA PRO A 22 1.47 -12.16 -15.02
C PRO A 22 1.82 -10.99 -15.94
N ALA A 23 0.90 -10.55 -16.81
CA ALA A 23 1.13 -9.43 -17.69
C ALA A 23 1.28 -8.10 -16.93
N VAL A 24 0.66 -8.00 -15.75
CA VAL A 24 0.78 -6.83 -14.87
C VAL A 24 1.96 -7.00 -13.91
N THR A 25 2.09 -8.17 -13.27
CA THR A 25 3.09 -8.39 -12.22
C THR A 25 4.52 -8.43 -12.76
N ASP A 26 4.74 -8.86 -14.02
CA ASP A 26 6.05 -8.80 -14.67
C ASP A 26 6.57 -7.35 -14.79
N GLY A 27 5.68 -6.36 -14.89
CA GLY A 27 6.05 -4.93 -14.89
C GLY A 27 6.61 -4.44 -13.56
N TYR A 28 6.39 -5.16 -12.46
CA TYR A 28 6.92 -4.84 -11.13
C TYR A 28 8.20 -5.61 -10.79
N ARG A 29 8.66 -6.50 -11.68
CA ARG A 29 9.89 -7.28 -11.48
C ARG A 29 11.14 -6.40 -11.48
N GLN A 30 11.14 -5.35 -12.30
CA GLN A 30 12.32 -4.54 -12.58
C GLN A 30 12.10 -3.12 -12.09
N ASP A 31 13.12 -2.59 -11.42
CA ASP A 31 13.26 -1.16 -11.17
C ASP A 31 14.31 -0.56 -12.13
N ARG A 32 14.80 0.64 -11.81
CA ARG A 32 15.81 1.30 -12.64
C ARG A 32 17.18 0.62 -12.64
N ALA A 33 17.46 -0.27 -11.70
CA ALA A 33 18.74 -0.97 -11.63
C ALA A 33 18.82 -2.14 -12.62
N PHE A 34 17.68 -2.62 -13.15
CA PHE A 34 17.60 -3.75 -14.09
C PHE A 34 18.37 -5.00 -13.61
N ASP A 35 18.21 -5.37 -12.34
CA ASP A 35 18.89 -6.53 -11.77
C ASP A 35 18.51 -7.83 -12.53
N PRO A 36 19.49 -8.51 -13.16
CA PRO A 36 19.23 -9.75 -13.89
C PRO A 36 18.77 -10.89 -12.97
N SER A 37 19.07 -10.81 -11.67
CA SER A 37 18.69 -11.79 -10.66
C SER A 37 17.31 -11.54 -10.03
N ALA A 38 16.62 -10.45 -10.40
CA ALA A 38 15.29 -10.16 -9.88
C ALA A 38 14.29 -11.30 -10.17
N GLY A 39 13.62 -11.77 -9.11
CA GLY A 39 12.62 -12.84 -9.17
C GLY A 39 11.28 -12.39 -9.79
N LYS A 40 10.33 -13.32 -9.93
CA LYS A 40 8.97 -13.01 -10.41
C LYS A 40 8.00 -12.89 -9.23
N PRO A 41 7.29 -11.76 -9.08
CA PRO A 41 6.29 -11.62 -8.04
C PRO A 41 5.07 -12.51 -8.33
N LEU A 42 4.61 -13.23 -7.30
CA LEU A 42 3.39 -14.06 -7.36
C LEU A 42 2.11 -13.22 -7.35
N ALA A 43 2.17 -12.05 -6.71
CA ALA A 43 1.10 -11.07 -6.67
C ALA A 43 1.66 -9.69 -6.33
N ILE A 44 0.90 -8.65 -6.64
CA ILE A 44 1.12 -7.29 -6.16
C ILE A 44 -0.14 -6.80 -5.43
N ILE A 45 0.04 -5.91 -4.46
CA ILE A 45 -1.07 -5.27 -3.74
C ILE A 45 -1.23 -3.85 -4.28
N ARG A 46 -2.43 -3.49 -4.75
CA ARG A 46 -2.78 -2.16 -5.24
C ARG A 46 -3.81 -1.49 -4.34
N PRO A 47 -3.38 -0.76 -3.28
CA PRO A 47 -4.29 -0.06 -2.40
C PRO A 47 -5.13 0.96 -3.18
N ARG A 48 -6.45 0.93 -3.02
CA ARG A 48 -7.38 1.88 -3.68
C ARG A 48 -7.02 3.34 -3.43
N ARG A 49 -6.31 3.63 -2.34
CA ARG A 49 -6.00 5.00 -1.91
C ARG A 49 -4.61 5.48 -2.31
N ALA A 50 -3.77 4.63 -2.94
CA ALA A 50 -2.43 5.04 -3.40
C ALA A 50 -2.49 6.26 -4.33
N ARG A 51 -3.50 6.33 -5.21
CA ARG A 51 -3.72 7.49 -6.10
C ARG A 51 -3.98 8.82 -5.36
N TRP A 52 -4.39 8.79 -4.10
CA TRP A 52 -4.72 9.99 -3.33
C TRP A 52 -3.47 10.69 -2.82
N VAL A 53 -2.33 9.99 -2.72
CA VAL A 53 -1.06 10.57 -2.27
C VAL A 53 -0.66 11.77 -3.12
N VAL A 54 -0.80 11.67 -4.46
CA VAL A 54 -0.51 12.79 -5.36
C VAL A 54 -1.38 14.00 -5.03
N ARG A 55 -2.68 13.79 -4.79
CA ARG A 55 -3.61 14.87 -4.45
C ARG A 55 -3.27 15.53 -3.11
N MET A 56 -2.79 14.74 -2.16
CA MET A 56 -2.32 15.23 -0.85
C MET A 56 -1.03 16.04 -0.97
N LEU A 57 -0.05 15.54 -1.73
CA LEU A 57 1.18 16.26 -2.01
C LEU A 57 0.90 17.59 -2.73
N THR A 58 0.05 17.57 -3.77
CA THR A 58 -0.34 18.80 -4.47
C THR A 58 -1.02 19.80 -3.53
N SER A 59 -1.91 19.34 -2.63
CA SER A 59 -2.56 20.21 -1.65
C SER A 59 -1.56 20.84 -0.68
N LEU A 60 -0.66 20.06 -0.08
CA LEU A 60 0.36 20.54 0.85
C LEU A 60 1.33 21.51 0.18
N LEU A 61 1.71 21.25 -1.08
CA LEU A 61 2.60 22.12 -1.84
C LEU A 61 1.91 23.43 -2.25
N MET A 62 0.61 23.42 -2.56
CA MET A 62 -0.15 24.62 -2.92
C MET A 62 -0.53 25.48 -1.69
N PHE A 63 -0.75 24.84 -0.54
CA PHE A 63 -1.13 25.47 0.71
C PHE A 63 -0.26 24.91 1.84
N PRO A 64 1.00 25.35 1.94
CA PRO A 64 1.90 24.88 2.99
C PRO A 64 1.43 25.37 4.36
N GLY A 65 1.78 24.60 5.40
CA GLY A 65 1.58 25.04 6.77
C GLY A 65 2.48 26.22 7.11
N ARG A 66 2.18 26.92 8.20
CA ARG A 66 3.02 28.03 8.68
C ARG A 66 4.40 27.56 9.14
N ASP A 67 4.49 26.31 9.60
CA ASP A 67 5.70 25.63 10.06
C ASP A 67 5.47 24.10 10.07
N GLU A 68 6.50 23.33 10.46
CA GLU A 68 6.44 21.87 10.52
C GLU A 68 5.33 21.34 11.44
N ALA A 69 5.05 22.02 12.56
CA ALA A 69 4.03 21.57 13.51
C ALA A 69 2.63 21.73 12.92
N ASP A 70 2.39 22.84 12.23
CA ASP A 70 1.16 23.13 11.48
C ASP A 70 0.95 22.10 10.35
N GLU A 71 2.00 21.79 9.58
CA GLU A 71 1.95 20.76 8.53
C GLU A 71 1.67 19.36 9.09
N ARG A 72 2.29 19.00 10.22
CA ARG A 72 2.01 17.73 10.90
C ARG A 72 0.55 17.65 11.37
N ALA A 73 -0.01 18.75 11.88
CA ALA A 73 -1.42 18.82 12.27
C ALA A 73 -2.35 18.66 11.06
N MET A 74 -2.07 19.36 9.95
CA MET A 74 -2.83 19.22 8.69
C MET A 74 -2.80 17.78 8.15
N ILE A 75 -1.62 17.14 8.18
CA ILE A 75 -1.47 15.73 7.76
C ILE A 75 -2.26 14.81 8.69
N ALA A 76 -2.17 14.99 10.00
CA ALA A 76 -2.90 14.18 10.97
C ALA A 76 -4.42 14.30 10.81
N GLU A 77 -4.92 15.51 10.50
CA GLU A 77 -6.34 15.79 10.35
C GLU A 77 -6.90 15.29 9.01
N PHE A 78 -6.25 15.63 7.89
CA PHE A 78 -6.82 15.43 6.55
C PHE A 78 -6.24 14.23 5.80
N VAL A 79 -5.01 13.82 6.10
CA VAL A 79 -4.31 12.77 5.34
C VAL A 79 -4.39 11.41 6.01
N VAL A 80 -4.00 11.33 7.29
CA VAL A 80 -3.93 10.09 8.06
C VAL A 80 -5.23 9.27 8.02
N PRO A 81 -6.43 9.86 8.21
CA PRO A 81 -7.69 9.11 8.19
C PRO A 81 -8.01 8.47 6.83
N ILE A 82 -7.43 9.00 5.75
CA ILE A 82 -7.62 8.46 4.41
C ILE A 82 -6.61 7.34 4.15
N VAL A 83 -5.34 7.49 4.52
CA VAL A 83 -4.30 6.50 4.16
C VAL A 83 -4.21 5.30 5.12
N THR A 84 -4.52 5.47 6.40
CA THR A 84 -4.31 4.44 7.45
C THR A 84 -5.43 3.42 7.71
N PRO A 85 -6.71 3.57 7.29
CA PRO A 85 -7.76 2.62 7.66
C PRO A 85 -7.51 1.17 7.24
N ALA A 86 -6.73 0.94 6.17
CA ALA A 86 -6.36 -0.40 5.72
C ALA A 86 -5.24 -1.05 6.57
N SER A 87 -4.34 -0.24 7.16
CA SER A 87 -3.26 -0.75 8.04
C SER A 87 -3.77 -1.20 9.40
N ALA A 88 -4.86 -0.61 9.90
CA ALA A 88 -5.50 -1.06 11.14
C ALA A 88 -6.17 -2.43 10.99
N ALA A 89 -6.79 -2.70 9.82
CA ALA A 89 -7.38 -4.01 9.52
C ALA A 89 -6.31 -5.10 9.36
N ALA A 90 -5.22 -4.82 8.62
CA ALA A 90 -4.09 -5.75 8.46
C ALA A 90 -3.40 -6.10 9.79
N ARG A 91 -3.35 -5.16 10.74
CA ARG A 91 -2.81 -5.41 12.10
C ARG A 91 -3.75 -6.26 12.95
N LYS A 92 -5.07 -6.17 12.74
CA LYS A 92 -6.06 -7.03 13.40
C LYS A 92 -5.98 -8.49 12.94
N ALA A 93 -5.60 -8.71 11.68
CA ALA A 93 -5.37 -10.05 11.12
C ALA A 93 -4.02 -10.65 11.59
N GLY A 94 -3.07 -9.82 11.98
CA GLY A 94 -1.73 -10.23 12.44
C GLY A 94 -1.60 -10.40 13.94
N HIS A 95 -2.38 -11.30 14.58
CA HIS A 95 -1.96 -12.04 15.79
C HIS A 95 -2.89 -13.23 16.11
N PRO A 96 -2.69 -14.41 15.51
CA PRO A 96 -2.76 -15.66 16.26
C PRO A 96 -1.40 -15.83 16.94
N GLY A 97 -1.33 -15.55 18.24
CA GLY A 97 -0.19 -15.96 19.04
C GLY A 97 -0.04 -17.48 19.00
N PRO A 98 1.18 -18.03 18.99
CA PRO A 98 1.34 -19.46 19.20
C PRO A 98 1.05 -19.76 20.68
N GLU A 99 -0.01 -20.53 20.94
CA GLU A 99 -0.02 -21.82 21.67
C GLU A 99 -1.35 -22.56 21.39
#